data_AF-A0A9Q1HGS6-F1
#
_entry.id   AF-A0A9Q1HGS6-F1
#
_cell.length_a   1.000
_cell.length_b   1.000
_cell.length_c   1.000
_cell.angle_alpha   90.00
_cell.angle_beta   90.00
_cell.angle_gamma   90.00
#
_symmetry.space_group_name_H-M   'P 1'
#
loop_
_entity.id
_entity.type
_entity.pdbx_description
1 polymer ?
#
loop_
_entity_poly.entity_id
_entity_poly.type
_entity_poly.pdbx_seq_one_letter_code
_entity_poly.pdbx_strand_id
1 'polypeptide(L)'
;MNKSHSNFTAIVDLPEGEYEYKFHVDGAWQHSAKQLTRSTKSGEVHNVMKVQKSDFEVFEALAIDSSTAKNKDNLSGSPPGEYGQTVPTKDAMERPGGPPFLPPHLLQVILNKDIGPQYEPALLPEPNHVMLNHLYALSIKDGVMVLSATHRYRKKYVTCLLYKPI
;
A
#
# COMPACT_ATOMS: atom_id res chain seq x y z
N MET A 1 -36.09 -1.28 13.96
CA MET A 1 -34.79 -0.73 13.54
C MET A 1 -34.47 0.49 14.37
N ASN A 2 -33.21 0.64 14.76
CA ASN A 2 -32.74 1.86 15.42
C ASN A 2 -32.49 2.93 14.36
N LYS A 3 -33.01 4.13 14.59
CA LYS A 3 -32.85 5.29 13.71
C LYS A 3 -31.72 6.19 14.21
N SER A 4 -30.83 6.58 13.31
CA SER A 4 -29.82 7.62 13.51
C SER A 4 -30.14 8.86 12.67
N HIS A 5 -29.21 9.82 12.55
CA HIS A 5 -29.42 11.04 11.78
C HIS A 5 -29.75 10.77 10.29
N SER A 6 -29.08 9.80 9.67
CA SER A 6 -29.26 9.46 8.24
C SER A 6 -29.48 7.98 7.96
N ASN A 7 -29.28 7.10 8.94
CA ASN A 7 -29.29 5.64 8.73
C ASN A 7 -30.31 4.94 9.64
N PHE A 8 -30.84 3.82 9.16
CA PHE A 8 -31.62 2.86 9.94
C PHE A 8 -30.84 1.54 10.03
N THR A 9 -30.67 1.01 11.24
CA THR A 9 -29.83 -0.17 11.48
C THR A 9 -30.53 -1.18 12.38
N ALA A 10 -30.29 -2.46 12.12
CA ALA A 10 -30.55 -3.57 13.04
C ALA A 10 -29.38 -4.56 12.91
N ILE A 11 -28.96 -5.13 14.04
CA ILE A 11 -27.97 -6.21 14.09
C ILE A 11 -28.75 -7.47 14.46
N VAL A 12 -28.64 -8.50 13.64
CA VAL A 12 -29.35 -9.77 13.80
C VAL A 12 -28.35 -10.89 13.64
N ASP A 13 -28.29 -11.79 14.61
CA ASP A 13 -27.43 -12.96 14.55
C ASP A 13 -28.06 -13.99 13.60
N LEU A 14 -27.35 -14.28 12.50
CA LEU A 14 -27.76 -15.23 11.49
C LEU A 14 -26.66 -16.29 11.31
N PRO A 15 -27.02 -17.59 11.20
CA PRO A 15 -26.04 -18.62 10.86
C PRO A 15 -25.51 -18.46 9.42
N GLU A 16 -24.46 -19.18 9.07
CA GLU A 16 -23.94 -19.21 7.70
C GLU A 16 -25.03 -19.64 6.70
N GLY A 17 -25.22 -18.87 5.64
CA GLY A 17 -26.30 -19.12 4.68
C GLY A 17 -26.59 -17.96 3.74
N GLU A 18 -27.48 -18.21 2.79
CA GLU A 18 -28.04 -17.18 1.90
C GLU A 18 -29.42 -16.78 2.42
N TYR A 19 -29.64 -15.48 2.59
CA TYR A 19 -30.86 -14.91 3.15
C TYR A 19 -31.47 -13.91 2.20
N GLU A 20 -32.80 -13.96 2.10
CA GLU A 20 -33.61 -12.99 1.38
C GLU A 20 -34.34 -12.09 2.37
N TYR A 21 -34.37 -10.79 2.09
CA TYR A 21 -35.04 -9.82 2.95
C TYR A 21 -35.64 -8.66 2.15
N LYS A 22 -36.56 -7.94 2.80
CA LYS A 22 -37.17 -6.71 2.33
C LYS A 22 -37.24 -5.68 3.46
N PHE A 23 -37.36 -4.41 3.09
CA PHE A 23 -37.63 -3.33 4.01
C PHE A 23 -39.11 -2.99 3.98
N HIS A 24 -39.73 -2.83 5.14
CA HIS A 24 -41.08 -2.28 5.24
C HIS A 24 -40.98 -0.82 5.70
N VAL A 25 -41.11 0.11 4.76
CA VAL A 25 -40.91 1.55 4.97
C VAL A 25 -42.21 2.27 4.67
N ASP A 26 -42.71 3.03 5.65
CA ASP A 26 -43.93 3.85 5.53
C ASP A 26 -45.17 3.07 5.05
N GLY A 27 -45.31 1.82 5.48
CA GLY A 27 -46.45 0.97 5.11
C GLY A 27 -46.30 0.23 3.78
N ALA A 28 -45.15 0.35 3.11
CA ALA A 28 -44.88 -0.29 1.83
C ALA A 28 -43.65 -1.20 1.89
N TRP A 29 -43.75 -2.37 1.25
CA TRP A 29 -42.61 -3.26 1.03
C TRP A 29 -41.71 -2.74 -0.08
N GLN A 30 -40.43 -2.57 0.24
CA GLN A 30 -39.40 -2.01 -0.63
C GLN A 30 -38.11 -2.85 -0.56
N HIS A 31 -37.25 -2.68 -1.56
CA HIS A 31 -35.91 -3.26 -1.62
C HIS A 31 -34.88 -2.15 -1.89
N SER A 32 -33.63 -2.39 -1.55
CA SER A 32 -32.50 -1.50 -1.82
C SER A 32 -31.91 -1.78 -3.21
N ALA A 33 -31.84 -0.75 -4.07
CA ALA A 33 -31.21 -0.85 -5.39
C ALA A 33 -29.67 -0.94 -5.34
N LYS A 34 -29.06 -0.65 -4.18
CA LYS A 34 -27.59 -0.69 -3.99
C LYS A 34 -27.08 -2.07 -3.59
N GLN A 35 -27.98 -2.97 -3.22
CA GLN A 35 -27.64 -4.31 -2.74
C GLN A 35 -28.05 -5.35 -3.78
N LEU A 36 -27.47 -6.54 -3.70
CA LEU A 36 -27.82 -7.64 -4.57
C LEU A 36 -29.32 -7.96 -4.40
N THR A 37 -29.99 -8.26 -5.52
CA THR A 37 -31.41 -8.60 -5.54
C THR A 37 -31.65 -9.92 -6.27
N ARG A 38 -32.76 -10.58 -5.93
CA ARG A 38 -33.27 -11.78 -6.59
C ARG A 38 -34.75 -11.60 -6.87
N SER A 39 -35.17 -12.00 -8.07
CA SER A 39 -36.58 -11.97 -8.49
C SER A 39 -37.19 -13.36 -8.41
N THR A 40 -38.32 -13.47 -7.72
CA THR A 40 -39.11 -14.70 -7.64
C THR A 40 -39.91 -14.89 -8.94
N LYS A 41 -40.32 -16.14 -9.24
CA LYS A 41 -41.14 -16.48 -10.43
C LYS A 41 -42.47 -15.72 -10.51
N SER A 42 -42.95 -15.20 -9.39
CA SER A 42 -44.15 -14.37 -9.24
C SER A 42 -43.92 -12.88 -9.51
N GLY A 43 -42.68 -12.45 -9.78
CA GLY A 43 -42.32 -11.05 -10.05
C GLY A 43 -41.91 -10.24 -8.82
N GLU A 44 -41.91 -10.83 -7.62
CA GLU A 44 -41.44 -10.14 -6.41
C GLU A 44 -39.92 -10.02 -6.35
N VAL A 45 -39.41 -8.85 -5.94
CA VAL A 45 -37.98 -8.54 -5.84
C VAL A 45 -37.54 -8.45 -4.38
N HIS A 46 -36.55 -9.24 -4.01
CA HIS A 46 -36.00 -9.36 -2.65
C HIS A 46 -34.53 -8.95 -2.67
N ASN A 47 -34.03 -8.34 -1.59
CA ASN A 47 -32.58 -8.22 -1.41
C ASN A 47 -32.00 -9.56 -0.95
N VAL A 48 -30.77 -9.84 -1.37
CA VAL A 48 -30.04 -11.06 -1.03
C VAL A 48 -28.77 -10.70 -0.29
N MET A 49 -28.50 -11.43 0.80
CA MET A 49 -27.21 -11.40 1.49
C MET A 49 -26.71 -12.82 1.70
N LYS A 50 -25.40 -12.99 1.57
CA LYS A 50 -24.72 -14.24 1.89
C LYS A 50 -23.87 -14.00 3.13
N VAL A 51 -24.13 -14.75 4.18
CA VAL A 51 -23.33 -14.76 5.41
C VAL A 51 -22.40 -15.96 5.30
N GLN A 52 -21.10 -15.72 5.25
CA GLN A 52 -20.06 -16.75 5.15
C GLN A 52 -19.24 -16.80 6.43
N LYS A 53 -18.65 -17.96 6.74
CA LYS A 53 -17.72 -18.05 7.89
C LYS A 53 -16.57 -17.04 7.83
N SER A 54 -16.05 -16.76 6.64
CA SER A 54 -14.98 -15.80 6.41
C SER A 54 -15.33 -14.36 6.79
N ASP A 55 -16.63 -14.02 6.83
CA ASP A 55 -17.06 -12.66 7.17
C ASP A 55 -16.89 -12.36 8.66
N PHE A 56 -16.75 -13.40 9.50
CA PHE A 56 -16.52 -13.28 10.94
C PHE A 56 -15.02 -13.22 11.29
N GLU A 57 -14.16 -13.75 10.42
CA GLU A 57 -12.71 -13.75 10.59
C GLU A 57 -12.11 -12.50 9.92
N VAL A 58 -11.61 -11.56 10.73
CA VAL A 58 -11.16 -10.24 10.26
C VAL A 58 -10.15 -10.32 9.12
N PHE A 59 -9.18 -11.25 9.21
CA PHE A 59 -8.16 -11.40 8.17
C PHE A 59 -8.73 -11.97 6.86
N GLU A 60 -9.69 -12.89 6.95
CA GLU A 60 -10.31 -13.49 5.76
C GLU A 60 -11.25 -12.50 5.08
N ALA A 61 -12.05 -11.76 5.86
CA ALA A 61 -12.89 -10.69 5.35
C ALA A 61 -12.06 -9.63 4.60
N LEU A 62 -10.95 -9.17 5.19
CA LEU A 62 -10.05 -8.20 4.55
C LEU A 62 -9.36 -8.78 3.29
N ALA A 63 -9.01 -10.06 3.28
CA ALA A 63 -8.42 -10.72 2.12
C ALA A 63 -9.41 -10.80 0.95
N ILE A 64 -10.68 -11.14 1.23
CA ILE A 64 -11.74 -11.18 0.22
C ILE A 64 -12.00 -9.78 -0.33
N ASP A 65 -12.12 -8.78 0.55
CA ASP A 65 -12.35 -7.38 0.14
C ASP A 65 -11.20 -6.83 -0.70
N SER A 66 -9.96 -7.07 -0.30
CA SER A 66 -8.78 -6.62 -1.06
C SER A 66 -8.64 -7.34 -2.40
N SER A 67 -9.06 -8.61 -2.50
CA SER A 67 -9.06 -9.36 -3.75
C SER A 67 -10.13 -8.91 -4.75
N THR A 68 -11.26 -8.42 -4.22
CA THR A 68 -12.43 -7.95 -4.99
C THR A 68 -12.30 -6.47 -5.33
N ALA A 69 -11.54 -5.71 -4.55
CA ALA A 69 -11.18 -4.34 -4.86
C ALA A 69 -10.38 -4.28 -6.17
N LYS A 70 -10.83 -3.44 -7.11
CA LYS A 70 -10.17 -3.21 -8.41
C LYS A 70 -8.76 -2.57 -8.30
N ASN A 71 -8.25 -2.34 -7.09
CA ASN A 71 -6.96 -1.71 -6.79
C ASN A 71 -5.92 -2.74 -6.32
N LYS A 72 -5.78 -3.86 -7.05
CA LYS A 72 -4.74 -4.87 -6.78
C LYS A 72 -3.31 -4.34 -6.99
N ASP A 73 -3.17 -3.27 -7.77
CA ASP A 73 -1.87 -2.77 -8.23
C ASP A 73 -1.08 -1.96 -7.19
N ASN A 74 -1.67 -1.63 -6.06
CA ASN A 74 -1.04 -0.75 -5.05
C ASN A 74 -0.46 -1.52 -3.84
N LEU A 75 -0.61 -2.85 -3.78
CA LEU A 75 -0.15 -3.66 -2.64
C LEU A 75 1.26 -4.22 -2.82
N SER A 76 1.78 -4.26 -4.04
CA SER A 76 3.18 -4.60 -4.29
C SER A 76 4.04 -3.34 -4.23
N GLY A 77 5.16 -3.42 -3.52
CA GLY A 77 6.22 -2.41 -3.61
C GLY A 77 6.93 -2.39 -4.97
N SER A 78 6.58 -3.34 -5.87
CA SER A 78 6.98 -3.31 -7.28
C SER A 78 5.86 -2.71 -8.14
N PRO A 79 6.21 -2.04 -9.25
CA PRO A 79 5.22 -1.62 -10.24
C PRO A 79 4.35 -2.80 -10.69
N PRO A 80 3.07 -2.56 -11.05
CA PRO A 80 2.21 -3.57 -11.64
C PRO A 80 2.78 -4.03 -13.00
N GLY A 81 2.70 -5.33 -13.28
CA GLY A 81 3.15 -5.93 -14.54
C GLY A 81 4.41 -6.80 -14.42
N GLU A 82 4.79 -7.43 -15.53
CA GLU A 82 6.00 -8.22 -15.65
C GLU A 82 7.21 -7.32 -15.96
N TYR A 83 8.39 -7.71 -15.48
CA TYR A 83 9.64 -7.06 -15.87
C TYR A 83 9.96 -7.39 -17.33
N GLY A 84 10.11 -6.36 -18.17
CA GLY A 84 10.48 -6.48 -19.57
C GLY A 84 11.74 -5.67 -19.91
N GLN A 85 12.29 -5.91 -21.10
CA GLN A 85 13.42 -5.15 -21.66
C GLN A 85 12.97 -4.14 -22.73
N THR A 86 11.66 -4.02 -22.95
CA THR A 86 11.09 -3.08 -23.92
C THR A 86 11.16 -1.67 -23.36
N VAL A 87 11.89 -0.79 -24.05
CA VAL A 87 11.97 0.64 -23.69
C VAL A 87 10.58 1.28 -23.83
N PRO A 88 10.05 1.95 -22.80
CA PRO A 88 8.75 2.63 -22.88
C PRO A 88 8.73 3.72 -23.97
N THR A 89 7.57 3.92 -24.59
CA THR A 89 7.35 5.01 -25.55
C THR A 89 7.24 6.36 -24.82
N LYS A 90 7.57 7.47 -25.50
CA LYS A 90 7.54 8.82 -24.91
C LYS A 90 6.15 9.19 -24.38
N ASP A 91 5.10 8.85 -25.13
CA ASP A 91 3.70 9.14 -24.77
C ASP A 91 3.29 8.46 -23.46
N ALA A 92 3.87 7.30 -23.13
CA ALA A 92 3.64 6.60 -21.86
C ALA A 92 4.36 7.26 -20.67
N MET A 93 5.36 8.12 -20.95
CA MET A 93 6.18 8.80 -19.95
C MET A 93 5.74 10.25 -19.70
N GLU A 94 4.91 10.83 -20.57
CA GLU A 94 4.30 12.16 -20.40
C GLU A 94 3.20 12.11 -19.32
N ARG A 95 3.61 11.90 -18.06
CA ARG A 95 2.75 12.24 -16.92
C ARG A 95 2.66 13.76 -16.84
N PRO A 96 1.45 14.34 -16.68
CA PRO A 96 1.23 15.79 -16.73
C PRO A 96 1.90 16.61 -15.60
N GLY A 97 2.75 16.01 -14.76
CA GLY A 97 3.41 16.65 -13.61
C GLY A 97 4.94 16.59 -13.59
N GLY A 98 5.58 16.04 -14.63
CA GLY A 98 7.05 15.86 -14.65
C GLY A 98 7.55 14.87 -13.58
N PRO A 99 8.88 14.74 -13.42
CA PRO A 99 9.45 13.91 -12.36
C PRO A 99 9.19 14.55 -10.98
N PRO A 100 9.05 13.73 -9.92
CA PRO A 100 8.91 14.25 -8.57
C PRO A 100 10.16 15.03 -8.14
N PHE A 101 9.96 16.03 -7.29
CA PHE A 101 11.07 16.79 -6.71
C PHE A 101 11.95 15.89 -5.82
N LEU A 102 13.27 16.12 -5.85
CA LEU A 102 14.22 15.41 -5.00
C LEU A 102 13.91 15.68 -3.53
N PRO A 103 13.63 14.64 -2.71
CA PRO A 103 13.43 14.84 -1.28
C PRO A 103 14.70 15.39 -0.63
N PRO A 104 14.61 16.50 0.14
CA PRO A 104 15.80 17.16 0.71
C PRO A 104 16.57 16.27 1.71
N HIS A 105 15.91 15.25 2.27
CA HIS A 105 16.53 14.26 3.15
C HIS A 105 17.67 13.48 2.47
N LEU A 106 17.61 13.27 1.15
CA LEU A 106 18.66 12.56 0.39
C LEU A 106 19.92 13.42 0.19
N LEU A 107 19.84 14.72 0.49
CA LEU A 107 21.01 15.61 0.44
C LEU A 107 21.83 15.56 1.74
N GLN A 108 21.30 14.96 2.81
CA GLN A 108 21.95 14.90 4.12
C GLN A 108 22.91 13.70 4.22
N VAL A 109 23.97 13.70 3.42
CA VAL A 109 24.95 12.59 3.35
C VAL A 109 25.58 12.34 4.73
N ILE A 110 25.37 11.14 5.29
CA ILE A 110 25.86 10.78 6.63
C ILE A 110 27.39 10.78 6.74
N LEU A 111 28.08 10.44 5.64
CA LEU A 111 29.55 10.41 5.57
C LEU A 111 30.17 11.80 5.50
N ASN A 112 29.40 12.85 5.17
CA ASN A 112 29.88 14.23 5.14
C ASN A 112 29.62 14.96 6.47
N LYS A 113 29.08 14.27 7.48
CA LYS A 113 28.86 14.86 8.79
C LYS A 113 30.15 14.78 9.62
N ASP A 114 30.59 15.91 10.13
CA ASP A 114 31.69 15.95 11.07
C ASP A 114 31.31 15.25 12.38
N ILE A 115 32.16 14.33 12.79
CA ILE A 115 32.06 13.62 14.07
C ILE A 115 33.13 14.19 14.97
N GLY A 116 32.74 14.66 16.15
CA GLY A 116 33.67 15.26 17.09
C GLY A 116 34.82 14.32 17.45
N PRO A 117 36.03 14.84 17.70
CA PRO A 117 37.24 14.03 17.93
C PRO A 117 37.17 13.13 19.17
N GLN A 118 36.17 13.32 20.04
CA GLN A 118 35.92 12.49 21.22
C GLN A 118 35.26 11.13 20.91
N TYR A 119 34.77 10.90 19.70
CA TYR A 119 34.09 9.66 19.31
C TYR A 119 34.99 8.74 18.49
N GLU A 120 34.69 7.44 18.53
CA GLU A 120 35.37 6.43 17.71
C GLU A 120 35.17 6.72 16.20
N PRO A 121 36.24 6.71 15.37
CA PRO A 121 36.17 7.07 13.95
C PRO A 121 35.24 6.18 13.10
N ALA A 122 34.99 4.95 13.54
CA ALA A 122 34.11 4.00 12.85
C ALA A 122 32.63 4.17 13.22
N LEU A 123 32.30 4.97 14.24
CA LEU A 123 30.93 5.24 14.62
C LEU A 123 30.37 6.37 13.75
N LEU A 124 29.13 6.18 13.30
CA LEU A 124 28.36 7.19 12.57
C LEU A 124 27.13 7.56 13.39
N PRO A 125 26.59 8.78 13.23
CA PRO A 125 25.32 9.16 13.86
C PRO A 125 24.17 8.29 13.33
N GLU A 126 23.03 8.30 14.02
CA GLU A 126 21.86 7.54 13.55
C GLU A 126 21.34 8.12 12.21
N PRO A 127 21.23 7.28 11.14
CA PRO A 127 20.70 7.73 9.85
C PRO A 127 19.17 7.88 9.89
N ASN A 128 18.64 8.74 9.03
CA ASN A 128 17.19 8.79 8.78
C ASN A 128 16.77 7.55 7.96
N HIS A 129 15.66 6.91 8.31
CA HIS A 129 15.18 5.72 7.59
C HIS A 129 14.96 5.95 6.09
N VAL A 130 14.67 7.19 5.67
CA VAL A 130 14.43 7.56 4.26
C VAL A 130 15.71 7.51 3.42
N MET A 131 16.90 7.69 3.99
CA MET A 131 18.16 7.63 3.23
C MET A 131 18.72 6.22 3.07
N LEU A 132 18.13 5.23 3.74
CA LEU A 132 18.59 3.84 3.67
C LEU A 132 18.37 3.26 2.28
N ASN A 133 19.27 2.38 1.85
CA ASN A 133 19.27 1.76 0.52
C ASN A 133 19.45 2.73 -0.66
N HIS A 134 19.78 4.01 -0.40
CA HIS A 134 20.20 4.95 -1.43
C HIS A 134 21.71 4.88 -1.65
N LEU A 135 22.11 4.93 -2.92
CA LEU A 135 23.50 4.93 -3.34
C LEU A 135 24.07 6.35 -3.28
N TYR A 136 25.19 6.52 -2.59
CA TYR A 136 26.02 7.72 -2.61
C TYR A 136 27.36 7.38 -3.27
N ALA A 137 27.83 8.23 -4.16
CA ALA A 137 29.10 8.03 -4.87
C ALA A 137 29.97 9.28 -4.73
N LEU A 138 31.28 9.08 -4.59
CA LEU A 138 32.24 10.16 -4.78
C LEU A 138 32.58 10.28 -6.27
N SER A 139 33.01 11.48 -6.66
CA SER A 139 33.57 11.67 -8.01
C SER A 139 34.77 10.75 -8.20
N ILE A 140 34.81 10.08 -9.34
CA ILE A 140 35.90 9.16 -9.71
C ILE A 140 37.20 9.95 -9.74
N LYS A 141 38.23 9.41 -9.09
CA LYS A 141 39.56 10.00 -9.05
C LYS A 141 40.61 8.89 -9.14
N ASP A 142 41.68 9.14 -9.88
CA ASP A 142 42.83 8.23 -10.04
C ASP A 142 42.42 6.81 -10.50
N GLY A 143 41.41 6.71 -11.36
CA GLY A 143 40.91 5.44 -11.90
C GLY A 143 40.10 4.60 -10.91
N VAL A 144 39.74 5.13 -9.75
CA VAL A 144 38.98 4.42 -8.71
C VAL A 144 37.59 5.05 -8.53
N MET A 145 36.57 4.21 -8.58
CA MET A 145 35.21 4.54 -8.19
C MET A 145 34.99 4.19 -6.71
N VAL A 146 34.36 5.11 -5.98
CA VAL A 146 33.97 4.89 -4.57
C VAL A 146 32.47 4.99 -4.45
N LEU A 147 31.85 3.89 -4.04
CA LEU A 147 30.41 3.76 -3.82
C LEU A 147 30.14 3.53 -2.34
N SER A 148 29.01 4.04 -1.85
CA SER A 148 28.57 3.82 -0.49
C SER A 148 27.06 3.72 -0.37
N ALA A 149 26.60 2.92 0.58
CA ALA A 149 25.18 2.82 0.91
C ALA A 149 25.02 2.41 2.37
N THR A 150 24.00 2.95 3.03
CA THR A 150 23.64 2.60 4.41
C THR A 150 22.49 1.59 4.41
N HIS A 151 22.72 0.44 5.03
CA HIS A 151 21.76 -0.65 5.16
C HIS A 151 21.39 -0.87 6.62
N ARG A 152 20.16 -1.32 6.85
CA ARG A 152 19.69 -1.71 8.19
C ARG A 152 19.78 -3.22 8.36
N TYR A 153 20.49 -3.66 9.39
CA TYR A 153 20.48 -5.05 9.85
C TYR A 153 19.78 -5.11 11.22
N ARG A 154 18.56 -5.65 11.25
CA ARG A 154 17.66 -5.64 12.42
C ARG A 154 17.45 -4.22 12.95
N LYS A 155 18.05 -3.89 14.11
CA LYS A 155 17.97 -2.58 14.78
C LYS A 155 19.30 -1.80 14.71
N LYS A 156 20.22 -2.21 13.82
CA LYS A 156 21.53 -1.58 13.63
C LYS A 156 21.67 -1.11 12.19
N TYR A 157 22.53 -0.11 11.98
CA TYR A 157 22.81 0.47 10.68
C TYR A 157 24.28 0.29 10.34
N VAL A 158 24.56 -0.04 9.08
CA VAL A 158 25.92 -0.23 8.57
C VAL A 158 26.05 0.55 7.28
N THR A 159 27.02 1.45 7.21
CA THR A 159 27.39 2.14 5.98
C THR A 159 28.59 1.45 5.37
N CYS A 160 28.38 0.78 4.24
CA CYS A 160 29.45 0.08 3.52
C CYS A 160 30.04 1.01 2.46
N LEU A 161 31.38 1.01 2.33
CA LEU A 161 32.09 1.67 1.25
C LEU A 161 32.74 0.60 0.36
N LEU A 162 32.61 0.75 -0.96
CA LEU A 162 33.22 -0.09 -1.96
C LEU A 162 34.15 0.75 -2.82
N TYR A 163 35.44 0.41 -2.81
CA TYR A 163 36.44 0.94 -3.72
C TYR A 163 36.63 -0.05 -4.86
N LYS A 164 36.36 0.38 -6.09
CA LYS A 164 36.45 -0.46 -7.29
C LYS A 164 37.24 0.27 -8.38
N PRO A 165 38.34 -0.31 -8.91
CA PRO A 165 39.00 0.18 -10.11
C PRO A 165 38.06 0.15 -11.31
N ILE A 166 38.24 1.11 -12.21
CA ILE A 166 37.49 1.22 -13.47
C ILE A 166 38.22 0.49 -14.59
#